data_AF-A0A447JP70-F1
#
_entry.id   AF-A0A447JP70-F1
#
_cell.length_a   1.000
_cell.length_b   1.000
_cell.length_c   1.000
_cell.angle_alpha   90.00
_cell.angle_beta   90.00
_cell.angle_gamma   90.00
#
_symmetry.space_group_name_H-M   'P 1'
#
loop_
_entity.id
_entity.type
_entity.pdbx_description
1 polymer ?
#
loop_
_entity_poly.entity_id
_entity_poly.type
_entity_poly.pdbx_seq_one_letter_code
_entity_poly.pdbx_strand_id
1 'polypeptide(L)'
;MDARTLRTSQLLNPIKAVDTAGKHDVAQRLMQRVTAIMRFGVQNDLLESNPASDMAGALLSVKATHHPALPPKRIPEFLERLSCYKGRLMTRLAVELTLLTFIRSSEMRFARWSEVNFERSEWTIPGIRKPIPGVKHSERGMKMKTEHIVPLSKQAFDIF
;
A
#
# COMPACT_ATOMS: atom_id res chain seq x y z
N MET A 1 25.95 -18.63 -8.66
CA MET A 1 26.50 -18.20 -7.36
C MET A 1 25.85 -19.06 -6.29
N ASP A 2 26.61 -19.76 -5.47
CA ASP A 2 26.09 -20.67 -4.45
C ASP A 2 25.73 -19.89 -3.17
N ALA A 3 24.50 -20.01 -2.70
CA ALA A 3 24.02 -19.33 -1.51
C ALA A 3 24.81 -19.70 -0.24
N ARG A 4 25.38 -20.90 -0.19
CA ARG A 4 26.21 -21.40 0.94
C ARG A 4 27.52 -20.66 1.12
N THR A 5 27.97 -19.95 0.08
CA THR A 5 29.26 -19.25 0.08
C THR A 5 29.12 -17.74 0.37
N LEU A 6 27.90 -17.26 0.56
CA LEU A 6 27.62 -15.84 0.72
C LEU A 6 28.06 -15.32 2.09
N ARG A 7 28.85 -14.25 2.07
CA ARG A 7 29.30 -13.53 3.27
C ARG A 7 28.46 -12.28 3.52
N THR A 8 28.42 -11.84 4.78
CA THR A 8 27.71 -10.61 5.20
C THR A 8 28.07 -9.40 4.34
N SER A 9 29.36 -9.21 4.01
CA SER A 9 29.81 -8.09 3.16
C SER A 9 29.21 -8.14 1.75
N GLN A 10 29.09 -9.33 1.15
CA GLN A 10 28.52 -9.50 -0.18
C GLN A 10 27.02 -9.22 -0.19
N LEU A 11 26.32 -9.56 0.89
CA LEU A 11 24.90 -9.24 1.07
C LEU A 11 24.67 -7.75 1.33
N LEU A 12 25.55 -7.14 2.10
CA LEU A 12 25.43 -5.75 2.53
C LEU A 12 25.78 -4.76 1.42
N ASN A 13 26.74 -5.08 0.55
CA ASN A 13 27.18 -4.21 -0.56
C ASN A 13 26.02 -3.69 -1.44
N PRO A 14 25.16 -4.54 -2.03
CA PRO A 14 24.06 -4.06 -2.86
C PRO A 14 23.02 -3.27 -2.06
N ILE A 15 22.81 -3.61 -0.78
CA ILE A 15 21.88 -2.89 0.09
C ILE A 15 22.42 -1.49 0.41
N LYS A 16 23.71 -1.37 0.73
CA LYS A 16 24.38 -0.09 0.95
C LYS A 16 24.35 0.79 -0.29
N ALA A 17 24.52 0.23 -1.49
CA ALA A 17 24.39 1.01 -2.72
C ALA A 17 22.99 1.66 -2.85
N VAL A 18 21.93 0.96 -2.45
CA VAL A 18 20.56 1.50 -2.42
C VAL A 18 20.40 2.56 -1.33
N ASP A 19 21.01 2.33 -0.16
CA ASP A 19 20.98 3.27 0.97
C ASP A 19 21.70 4.58 0.63
N THR A 20 22.89 4.50 0.04
CA THR A 20 23.66 5.65 -0.43
C THR A 20 22.96 6.43 -1.54
N ALA A 21 22.08 5.78 -2.32
CA ALA A 21 21.22 6.45 -3.30
C ALA A 21 20.03 7.20 -2.68
N GLY A 22 19.96 7.33 -1.34
CA GLY A 22 18.90 8.03 -0.62
C GLY A 22 17.60 7.22 -0.46
N LYS A 23 17.58 5.95 -0.87
CA LYS A 23 16.39 5.08 -0.85
C LYS A 23 16.34 4.24 0.42
N HIS A 24 16.39 4.91 1.57
CA HIS A 24 16.57 4.29 2.88
C HIS A 24 15.50 3.27 3.27
N ASP A 25 14.20 3.56 3.06
CA ASP A 25 13.11 2.59 3.31
C ASP A 25 13.24 1.35 2.43
N VAL A 26 13.66 1.51 1.17
CA VAL A 26 13.90 0.40 0.26
C VAL A 26 15.09 -0.45 0.74
N ALA A 27 16.19 0.19 1.15
CA ALA A 27 17.36 -0.50 1.68
C ALA A 27 17.01 -1.31 2.95
N GLN A 28 16.27 -0.72 3.89
CA GLN A 28 15.79 -1.41 5.08
C GLN A 28 14.92 -2.64 4.75
N ARG A 29 13.98 -2.49 3.82
CA ARG A 29 13.13 -3.61 3.37
C ARG A 29 13.92 -4.69 2.63
N LEU A 30 14.94 -4.32 1.86
CA LEU A 30 15.84 -5.27 1.20
C LEU A 30 16.62 -6.07 2.24
N MET A 31 17.20 -5.42 3.24
CA MET A 31 17.89 -6.07 4.35
C MET A 31 16.98 -7.06 5.07
N GLN A 32 15.77 -6.64 5.46
CA GLN A 32 14.78 -7.50 6.09
C GLN A 32 14.45 -8.74 5.25
N ARG A 33 14.28 -8.57 3.93
CA ARG A 33 14.01 -9.67 3.00
C ARG A 33 15.19 -10.63 2.87
N VAL A 34 16.41 -10.11 2.69
CA VAL A 34 17.63 -10.93 2.60
C VAL A 34 17.83 -11.73 3.89
N THR A 35 17.68 -11.09 5.06
CA THR A 35 17.76 -11.76 6.35
C THR A 35 16.69 -12.84 6.51
N ALA A 36 15.47 -12.63 6.00
CA ALA A 36 14.41 -13.64 6.01
C ALA A 36 14.72 -14.82 5.09
N ILE A 37 15.25 -14.58 3.88
CA ILE A 37 15.63 -15.64 2.92
C ILE A 37 16.75 -16.51 3.49
N MET A 38 17.80 -15.91 4.06
CA MET A 38 18.90 -16.67 4.66
C MET A 38 18.46 -17.46 5.90
N ARG A 39 17.58 -16.87 6.72
CA ARG A 39 16.95 -17.58 7.84
C ARG A 39 16.12 -18.78 7.38
N PHE A 40 15.39 -18.67 6.28
CA PHE A 40 14.69 -19.82 5.68
C PHE A 40 15.68 -20.92 5.27
N GLY A 41 16.83 -20.55 4.69
CA GLY A 41 17.89 -21.52 4.36
C GLY A 41 18.40 -22.28 5.59
N VAL A 42 18.63 -21.59 6.70
CA VAL A 42 19.02 -22.23 7.98
C VAL A 42 17.91 -23.16 8.51
N GLN A 43 16.65 -22.71 8.47
CA GLN A 43 15.52 -23.52 8.96
C GLN A 43 15.25 -24.80 8.17
N ASN A 44 15.82 -24.93 6.97
CA ASN A 44 15.68 -26.10 6.10
C ASN A 44 17.02 -26.82 5.89
N ASP A 45 18.00 -26.61 6.78
CA ASP A 45 19.33 -27.24 6.74
C ASP A 45 20.11 -27.02 5.42
N LEU A 46 19.77 -25.97 4.68
CA LEU A 46 20.49 -25.57 3.45
C LEU A 46 21.72 -24.70 3.75
N LEU A 47 21.73 -24.06 4.92
CA LEU A 47 22.80 -23.20 5.42
C LEU A 47 23.07 -23.54 6.88
N GLU A 48 24.34 -23.59 7.27
CA GLU A 48 24.72 -23.82 8.67
C GLU A 48 24.44 -22.62 9.57
N SER A 49 24.52 -21.41 9.01
CA SER A 49 24.27 -20.17 9.75
C SER A 49 23.72 -19.08 8.83
N ASN A 50 23.14 -18.05 9.43
CA ASN A 50 22.57 -16.93 8.68
C ASN A 50 23.60 -15.78 8.56
N PRO A 51 24.26 -15.60 7.39
CA PRO A 51 25.25 -14.55 7.18
C PRO A 51 24.66 -13.14 7.19
N ALA A 52 23.33 -13.00 7.15
CA ALA A 52 22.63 -11.73 7.17
C ALA A 52 22.25 -11.25 8.60
N SER A 53 22.58 -12.03 9.64
CA SER A 53 22.23 -11.71 11.03
C SER A 53 22.92 -10.43 11.51
N ASP A 54 24.20 -10.25 11.15
CA ASP A 54 25.03 -9.11 11.59
C ASP A 54 24.91 -7.87 10.69
N MET A 55 23.91 -7.82 9.80
CA MET A 55 23.64 -6.61 9.01
C MET A 55 22.83 -5.56 9.79
N ALA A 56 22.27 -5.92 10.94
CA ALA A 56 21.50 -5.00 11.77
C ALA A 56 22.36 -3.78 12.15
N GLY A 57 21.81 -2.57 11.97
CA GLY A 57 22.52 -1.32 12.25
C GLY A 57 23.52 -0.87 11.16
N ALA A 58 23.70 -1.65 10.09
CA ALA A 58 24.63 -1.30 9.02
C ALA A 58 24.11 -0.24 8.02
N LEU A 59 22.82 0.11 8.14
CA LEU A 59 22.14 1.10 7.30
C LEU A 59 21.74 2.32 8.12
N LEU A 60 21.62 3.46 7.46
CA LEU A 60 21.11 4.67 8.10
C LEU A 60 19.66 4.46 8.55
N SER A 61 19.38 4.82 9.81
CA SER A 61 18.01 4.92 10.31
C SER A 61 17.46 6.29 9.94
N VAL A 62 16.56 6.33 8.97
CA VAL A 62 15.88 7.58 8.60
C VAL A 62 14.60 7.72 9.40
N LYS A 63 14.47 8.85 10.10
CA LYS A 63 13.24 9.21 10.78
C LYS A 63 12.15 9.43 9.73
N ALA A 64 11.08 8.65 9.81
CA ALA A 64 9.96 8.77 8.89
C ALA A 64 9.36 10.18 8.96
N THR A 65 9.23 10.83 7.79
CA THR A 65 8.44 12.06 7.67
C THR A 65 6.99 11.66 7.39
N HIS A 66 6.10 11.93 8.33
CA HIS A 66 4.68 11.67 8.14
C HIS A 66 4.04 12.73 7.23
N HIS A 67 3.09 12.31 6.40
CA HIS A 67 2.26 13.26 5.67
C HIS A 67 1.30 13.95 6.66
N PRO A 68 1.33 15.29 6.78
CA PRO A 68 0.45 15.99 7.70
C PRO A 68 -1.01 15.83 7.27
N ALA A 69 -1.88 15.54 8.22
CA ALA A 69 -3.32 15.54 7.98
C ALA A 69 -3.78 16.97 7.64
N LEU A 70 -4.77 17.09 6.75
CA LEU A 70 -5.39 18.37 6.45
C LEU A 70 -6.07 18.90 7.72
N PRO A 71 -5.73 20.11 8.22
CA PRO A 71 -6.39 20.66 9.39
C PRO A 71 -7.90 20.84 9.14
N PRO A 72 -8.78 20.51 10.10
CA PRO A 72 -10.23 20.62 9.91
C PRO A 72 -10.70 21.99 9.43
N LYS A 73 -10.06 23.06 9.92
CA LYS A 73 -10.34 24.46 9.52
C LYS A 73 -10.08 24.74 8.03
N ARG A 74 -9.29 23.90 7.35
CA ARG A 74 -8.97 24.02 5.92
C ARG A 74 -9.84 23.15 5.03
N ILE A 75 -10.72 22.32 5.59
CA ILE A 75 -11.65 21.49 4.80
C ILE A 75 -12.55 22.36 3.91
N PRO A 76 -13.13 23.49 4.36
CA PRO A 76 -13.95 24.33 3.49
C PRO A 76 -13.18 24.88 2.28
N GLU A 77 -11.97 25.42 2.50
CA GLU A 77 -11.06 25.89 1.43
C GLU A 77 -10.75 24.76 0.43
N PHE A 78 -10.49 23.56 0.94
CA PHE A 78 -10.19 22.41 0.10
C PHE A 78 -11.38 22.00 -0.78
N LEU A 79 -12.59 21.95 -0.22
CA LEU A 79 -13.81 21.61 -0.96
C LEU A 79 -14.13 22.65 -2.04
N GLU A 80 -13.93 23.94 -1.77
CA GLU A 80 -14.09 25.01 -2.75
C GLU A 80 -13.11 24.86 -3.93
N ARG A 81 -11.85 24.54 -3.64
CA ARG A 81 -10.85 24.28 -4.68
C ARG A 81 -11.16 23.02 -5.49
N LEU A 82 -11.69 22.00 -4.82
CA LEU A 82 -12.07 20.74 -5.45
C LEU A 82 -13.26 20.93 -6.39
N SER A 83 -14.27 21.73 -6.00
CA SER A 83 -15.43 22.02 -6.86
C SER A 83 -15.02 22.78 -8.13
N CYS A 84 -14.05 23.70 -8.02
CA CYS A 84 -13.47 24.46 -9.12
C CYS A 84 -12.38 23.69 -9.91
N TYR A 85 -12.09 22.44 -9.57
CA TYR A 85 -11.03 21.67 -10.21
C TYR A 85 -11.35 21.39 -11.70
N LYS A 86 -10.52 21.91 -12.61
CA LYS A 86 -10.69 21.80 -14.07
C LYS A 86 -10.03 20.56 -14.69
N GLY A 87 -9.54 19.63 -13.88
CA GLY A 87 -8.93 18.39 -14.37
C GLY A 87 -9.97 17.31 -14.69
N ARG A 88 -9.56 16.04 -14.61
CA ARG A 88 -10.46 14.92 -14.93
C ARG A 88 -11.59 14.82 -13.92
N LEU A 89 -12.82 14.75 -14.40
CA LEU A 89 -14.03 14.56 -13.56
C LEU A 89 -13.90 13.33 -12.65
N MET A 90 -13.41 12.21 -13.18
CA MET A 90 -13.19 10.99 -12.40
C MET A 90 -12.26 11.20 -11.20
N THR A 91 -11.23 12.04 -11.34
CA THR A 91 -10.34 12.37 -10.23
C THR A 91 -11.09 13.17 -9.16
N ARG A 92 -11.92 14.14 -9.56
CA ARG A 92 -12.72 14.93 -8.63
C ARG A 92 -13.69 14.05 -7.84
N LEU A 93 -14.51 13.25 -8.54
CA LEU A 93 -15.49 12.35 -7.92
C LEU A 93 -14.82 11.32 -7.00
N ALA A 94 -13.68 10.74 -7.42
CA ALA A 94 -12.96 9.80 -6.58
C ALA A 94 -12.45 10.45 -5.28
N VAL A 95 -11.98 11.71 -5.34
CA VAL A 95 -11.55 12.45 -4.14
C VAL A 95 -12.75 12.75 -3.24
N GLU A 96 -13.85 13.26 -3.79
CA GLU A 96 -15.08 13.55 -3.05
C GLU A 96 -15.64 12.30 -2.34
N LEU A 97 -15.76 11.19 -3.07
CA LEU A 97 -16.24 9.94 -2.50
C LEU A 97 -15.27 9.39 -1.45
N THR A 98 -13.96 9.52 -1.64
CA THR A 98 -12.96 9.11 -0.63
C THR A 98 -13.08 9.93 0.66
N LEU A 99 -13.39 11.23 0.57
CA LEU A 99 -13.61 12.06 1.76
C LEU A 99 -14.86 11.65 2.55
N LEU A 100 -15.89 11.16 1.84
CA LEU A 100 -17.16 10.76 2.46
C LEU A 100 -17.12 9.35 3.04
N THR A 101 -16.30 8.47 2.47
CA THR A 101 -16.30 7.03 2.79
C THR A 101 -15.01 6.53 3.45
N PHE A 102 -13.90 7.28 3.35
CA PHE A 102 -12.57 6.93 3.88
C PHE A 102 -12.01 5.57 3.44
N ILE A 103 -12.51 5.02 2.33
CA ILE A 103 -12.01 3.76 1.80
C ILE A 103 -10.61 3.91 1.20
N ARG A 104 -9.90 2.80 1.06
CA ARG A 104 -8.54 2.81 0.51
C ARG A 104 -8.56 3.00 -1.00
N SER A 105 -7.52 3.62 -1.54
CA SER A 105 -7.35 3.83 -2.99
C SER A 105 -7.49 2.54 -3.83
N SER A 106 -7.07 1.38 -3.31
CA SER A 106 -7.26 0.11 -4.01
C SER A 106 -8.72 -0.36 -4.01
N GLU A 107 -9.45 -0.11 -2.93
CA GLU A 107 -10.87 -0.46 -2.82
C GLU A 107 -11.69 0.40 -3.80
N MET A 108 -11.35 1.69 -3.92
CA MET A 108 -11.94 2.65 -4.86
C MET A 108 -11.67 2.30 -6.32
N ARG A 109 -10.40 2.11 -6.71
CA ARG A 109 -10.02 1.94 -8.12
C ARG A 109 -10.55 0.65 -8.76
N PHE A 110 -10.86 -0.36 -7.96
CA PHE A 110 -11.34 -1.66 -8.44
C PHE A 110 -12.81 -1.91 -8.11
N ALA A 111 -13.54 -0.88 -7.67
CA ALA A 111 -14.97 -0.93 -7.41
C ALA A 111 -15.75 -1.51 -8.59
N ARG A 112 -16.84 -2.22 -8.28
CA ARG A 112 -17.79 -2.76 -9.28
C ARG A 112 -19.17 -2.20 -9.03
N TRP A 113 -19.91 -1.91 -10.08
CA TRP A 113 -21.32 -1.50 -9.96
C TRP A 113 -22.17 -2.53 -9.19
N SER A 114 -21.86 -3.82 -9.36
CA SER A 114 -22.54 -4.90 -8.63
C SER A 114 -22.29 -4.91 -7.11
N GLU A 115 -21.34 -4.12 -6.62
CA GLU A 115 -21.06 -3.99 -5.18
C GLU A 115 -21.95 -2.93 -4.51
N VAL A 116 -22.63 -2.10 -5.29
CA VAL A 116 -23.46 -1.01 -4.78
C VAL A 116 -24.92 -1.45 -4.80
N ASN A 117 -25.54 -1.42 -3.63
CA ASN A 117 -26.97 -1.59 -3.47
C ASN A 117 -27.62 -0.20 -3.35
N PHE A 118 -28.27 0.23 -4.43
CA PHE A 118 -28.90 1.55 -4.48
C PHE A 118 -30.19 1.65 -3.66
N GLU A 119 -30.90 0.55 -3.41
CA GLU A 119 -32.11 0.55 -2.57
C GLU A 119 -31.78 0.74 -1.09
N ARG A 120 -30.65 0.16 -0.65
CA ARG A 120 -30.17 0.24 0.73
C ARG A 120 -29.18 1.38 0.95
N SER A 121 -28.77 2.09 -0.10
CA SER A 121 -27.71 3.09 -0.08
C SER A 121 -26.43 2.54 0.57
N GLU A 122 -25.97 1.37 0.12
CA GLU A 122 -24.80 0.69 0.68
C GLU A 122 -23.84 0.27 -0.42
N TRP A 123 -22.55 0.35 -0.12
CA TRP A 123 -21.50 -0.25 -0.94
C TRP A 123 -20.81 -1.38 -0.16
N THR A 124 -20.98 -2.61 -0.65
CA THR A 124 -20.38 -3.81 -0.08
C THR A 124 -19.06 -4.14 -0.77
N ILE A 125 -17.95 -3.84 -0.10
CA ILE A 125 -16.61 -4.15 -0.60
C ILE A 125 -16.25 -5.58 -0.22
N PRO A 126 -16.04 -6.49 -1.19
CA PRO A 126 -15.72 -7.88 -0.88
C PRO A 126 -14.30 -8.04 -0.33
N GLY A 127 -14.03 -9.15 0.35
CA GLY A 127 -12.68 -9.50 0.79
C GLY A 127 -11.69 -9.69 -0.38
N ILE A 128 -12.17 -10.26 -1.48
CA ILE A 128 -11.42 -10.48 -2.72
C ILE A 128 -12.37 -10.34 -3.91
N ARG A 129 -11.86 -9.86 -5.04
CA ARG A 129 -12.61 -9.72 -6.31
C ARG A 129 -12.16 -10.78 -7.30
N LYS A 130 -13.06 -11.12 -8.24
CA LYS A 130 -12.66 -11.87 -9.42
C LYS A 130 -11.67 -11.01 -10.24
N PRO A 131 -10.50 -11.56 -10.63
CA PRO A 131 -9.55 -10.82 -11.46
C PRO A 131 -10.16 -10.44 -12.82
N ILE A 132 -9.84 -9.25 -13.30
CA ILE A 132 -10.07 -8.87 -14.69
C ILE A 132 -8.84 -9.24 -15.51
N PRO A 133 -9.00 -10.00 -16.61
CA PRO A 133 -7.90 -10.31 -17.53
C PRO A 133 -7.14 -9.05 -17.97
N GLY A 134 -5.81 -9.08 -17.87
CA GLY A 134 -4.93 -7.97 -18.26
C GLY A 134 -4.86 -6.80 -17.28
N VAL A 135 -5.67 -6.78 -16.21
CA VAL A 135 -5.65 -5.69 -15.22
C VAL A 135 -4.97 -6.13 -13.94
N LYS A 136 -3.72 -5.69 -13.76
CA LYS A 136 -2.92 -5.96 -12.57
C LYS A 136 -3.64 -5.47 -11.30
N HIS A 137 -3.72 -6.33 -10.29
CA HIS A 137 -4.30 -6.05 -8.98
C HIS A 137 -5.82 -5.88 -8.92
N SER A 138 -6.53 -6.20 -10.01
CA SER A 138 -7.99 -6.12 -10.07
C SER A 138 -8.73 -7.07 -9.13
N GLU A 139 -8.02 -8.06 -8.58
CA GLU A 139 -8.49 -9.00 -7.57
C GLU A 139 -8.58 -8.39 -6.16
N ARG A 140 -7.97 -7.23 -5.92
CA ARG A 140 -7.89 -6.66 -4.57
C ARG A 140 -9.27 -6.25 -4.08
N GLY A 141 -9.66 -6.78 -2.92
CA GLY A 141 -10.77 -6.31 -2.09
C GLY A 141 -10.26 -5.67 -0.80
N MET A 142 -10.95 -5.92 0.31
CA MET A 142 -10.55 -5.48 1.64
C MET A 142 -9.19 -6.07 2.07
N LYS A 143 -8.34 -5.23 2.69
CA LYS A 143 -7.01 -5.65 3.18
C LYS A 143 -7.05 -6.88 4.09
N MET A 144 -8.09 -7.00 4.92
CA MET A 144 -8.25 -8.10 5.88
C MET A 144 -8.98 -9.32 5.29
N LYS A 145 -9.32 -9.31 4.00
CA LYS A 145 -10.05 -10.37 3.28
C LYS A 145 -11.45 -10.68 3.84
N THR A 146 -11.99 -9.81 4.69
CA THR A 146 -13.37 -9.85 5.17
C THR A 146 -14.18 -8.80 4.44
N GLU A 147 -15.44 -9.11 4.15
CA GLU A 147 -16.39 -8.14 3.58
C GLU A 147 -16.54 -6.90 4.48
N HIS A 148 -16.74 -5.75 3.85
CA HIS A 148 -16.98 -4.50 4.54
C HIS A 148 -18.14 -3.75 3.87
N ILE A 149 -19.13 -3.39 4.68
CA ILE A 149 -20.28 -2.60 4.24
C ILE A 149 -19.98 -1.13 4.56
N VAL A 150 -20.09 -0.30 3.52
CA VAL A 150 -19.94 1.16 3.59
C VAL A 150 -21.31 1.79 3.36
N PRO A 151 -21.97 2.31 4.41
CA PRO A 151 -23.19 3.08 4.24
C PRO A 151 -22.92 4.37 3.46
N LEU A 152 -23.77 4.67 2.48
CA LEU A 152 -23.65 5.85 1.64
C LEU A 152 -24.55 6.96 2.20
N SER A 153 -23.93 8.08 2.57
CA SER A 153 -24.70 9.32 2.81
C SER A 153 -25.35 9.78 1.50
N LYS A 154 -26.32 10.70 1.58
CA LYS A 154 -26.95 11.29 0.38
C LYS A 154 -25.91 11.85 -0.58
N GLN A 155 -24.92 12.59 -0.06
CA GLN A 155 -23.84 13.15 -0.88
C GLN A 155 -22.96 12.07 -1.52
N ALA A 156 -22.71 10.95 -0.84
CA ALA A 156 -21.91 9.86 -1.41
C ALA A 156 -22.71 9.09 -2.47
N PHE A 157 -24.01 8.92 -2.24
CA PHE A 157 -24.94 8.29 -3.17
C PHE A 157 -25.05 9.09 -4.47
N ASP A 158 -25.17 10.42 -4.39
CA ASP A 158 -25.28 11.31 -5.56
C ASP A 158 -24.02 11.35 -6.45
N ILE A 159 -22.90 10.76 -5.98
CA ILE A 159 -21.66 10.62 -6.75
C ILE A 159 -21.66 9.36 -7.64
N PHE A 160 -22.41 8.32 -7.26
CA PHE A 160 -22.53 7.07 -8.03
C PHE A 160 -23.46 7.24 -9.24
#